data_AF-A0A3Q8UVU8-F1
#
_entry.id   AF-A0A3Q8UVU8-F1
#
_cell.length_a   1.000
_cell.length_b   1.000
_cell.length_c   1.000
_cell.angle_alpha   90.00
_cell.angle_beta   90.00
_cell.angle_gamma   90.00
#
_symmetry.space_group_name_H-M   'P 1'
#
loop_
_entity.id
_entity.type
_entity.pdbx_description
1 polymer ?
#
loop_
_entity_poly.entity_id
_entity_poly.type
_entity_poly.pdbx_seq_one_letter_code
_entity_poly.pdbx_strand_id
1 'polypeptide(L)'
;MPTDSRVFAEGSRALRYTLAGIVLLALVYVAGVFAWGGAAWSTAPFRGAAEARERTVGSGEFRLSTYEEFFDLCAAVQTKEDEIGALRDELDTKPSEYRTDQITTSLTALRAARAELVNDYNAKSRQEHRKAFKDAGLPAELSTDAKETSCAA
;
A
#
# COMPACT_ATOMS: atom_id res chain seq x y z
N MET A 1 21.09 -80.49 -13.53
CA MET A 1 20.85 -79.04 -13.41
C MET A 1 19.40 -78.82 -13.01
N PRO A 2 19.09 -78.52 -11.75
CA PRO A 2 17.78 -78.00 -11.39
C PRO A 2 17.85 -76.47 -11.40
N THR A 3 17.17 -75.84 -12.34
CA THR A 3 16.85 -74.42 -12.25
C THR A 3 15.71 -74.29 -11.24
N ASP A 4 16.07 -73.84 -10.04
CA ASP A 4 15.13 -73.71 -8.92
C ASP A 4 14.18 -72.53 -9.18
N SER A 5 13.04 -72.85 -9.80
CA SER A 5 11.96 -71.92 -10.15
C SER A 5 11.39 -71.14 -8.95
N ARG A 6 11.68 -71.57 -7.73
CA ARG A 6 11.24 -70.92 -6.48
C ARG A 6 11.99 -69.61 -6.20
N VAL A 7 13.27 -69.54 -6.54
CA VAL A 7 14.11 -68.34 -6.32
C VAL A 7 13.66 -67.17 -7.19
N PHE A 8 13.25 -67.43 -8.43
CA PHE A 8 12.71 -66.41 -9.34
C PHE A 8 11.31 -65.95 -8.95
N ALA A 9 10.48 -66.85 -8.40
CA ALA A 9 9.14 -66.51 -7.91
C ALA A 9 9.19 -65.65 -6.63
N GLU A 10 10.16 -65.87 -5.75
CA GLU A 10 10.36 -65.05 -4.55
C GLU A 10 10.96 -63.69 -4.87
N GLY A 11 11.96 -63.62 -5.76
CA GLY A 11 12.54 -62.35 -6.22
C GLY A 11 11.55 -61.43 -6.94
N SER A 12 10.63 -62.01 -7.73
CA SER A 12 9.58 -61.24 -8.41
C SER A 12 8.49 -60.73 -7.45
N ARG A 13 8.20 -61.45 -6.36
CA ARG A 13 7.28 -60.99 -5.30
C ARG A 13 7.90 -59.89 -4.46
N ALA A 14 9.16 -60.03 -4.06
CA ALA A 14 9.90 -58.99 -3.35
C ALA A 14 9.98 -57.69 -4.16
N LEU A 15 10.28 -57.79 -5.46
CA LEU A 15 10.30 -56.64 -6.37
C LEU A 15 8.92 -55.98 -6.54
N ARG A 16 7.84 -56.76 -6.58
CA ARG A 16 6.47 -56.23 -6.64
C ARG A 16 6.09 -55.49 -5.37
N TYR A 17 6.46 -56.00 -4.20
CA TYR A 17 6.19 -55.34 -2.92
C TYR A 17 7.00 -54.05 -2.75
N THR A 18 8.26 -54.02 -3.20
CA THR A 18 9.06 -52.78 -3.16
C THR A 18 8.51 -51.72 -4.10
N LEU A 19 8.13 -52.10 -5.33
CA LEU A 19 7.48 -51.18 -6.27
C LEU A 19 6.13 -50.66 -5.73
N ALA A 20 5.30 -51.54 -5.16
CA ALA A 20 4.05 -51.14 -4.53
C ALA A 20 4.26 -50.19 -3.35
N GLY A 21 5.30 -50.43 -2.54
CA GLY A 21 5.68 -49.56 -1.43
C GLY A 21 6.11 -48.16 -1.90
N ILE A 22 6.91 -48.08 -2.97
CA ILE A 22 7.34 -46.80 -3.57
C ILE A 22 6.14 -46.02 -4.12
N VAL A 23 5.24 -46.71 -4.84
CA VAL A 23 4.02 -46.08 -5.37
C VAL A 23 3.14 -45.56 -4.25
N LEU A 24 2.96 -46.33 -3.17
CA LEU A 24 2.19 -45.88 -2.00
C LEU A 24 2.82 -44.65 -1.35
N LEU A 25 4.14 -44.63 -1.16
CA LEU A 25 4.87 -43.50 -0.61
C LEU A 25 4.73 -42.23 -1.49
N ALA A 26 4.81 -42.40 -2.81
CA ALA A 26 4.60 -41.30 -3.75
C ALA A 26 3.18 -40.73 -3.66
N LEU A 27 2.16 -41.59 -3.55
CA LEU A 27 0.77 -41.16 -3.41
C LEU A 27 0.53 -40.43 -2.09
N VAL A 28 1.11 -40.91 -0.98
CA VAL A 28 1.03 -40.24 0.33
C VAL A 28 1.72 -38.88 0.29
N TYR A 29 2.89 -38.79 -0.35
CA TYR A 29 3.60 -37.52 -0.52
C TYR A 29 2.77 -36.51 -1.31
N VAL A 30 2.20 -36.91 -2.45
CA VAL A 30 1.34 -36.05 -3.27
C VAL A 30 0.10 -35.62 -2.48
N ALA A 31 -0.57 -36.54 -1.78
CA ALA A 31 -1.72 -36.22 -0.94
C ALA A 31 -1.36 -35.22 0.17
N GLY A 32 -0.19 -35.35 0.80
CA GLY A 32 0.32 -34.41 1.80
C GLY A 32 0.57 -33.01 1.21
N VAL A 33 1.17 -32.92 0.03
CA VAL A 33 1.42 -31.65 -0.68
C VAL A 33 0.09 -30.96 -1.03
N PHE A 34 -0.91 -31.69 -1.52
CA PHE A 34 -2.21 -31.11 -1.84
C PHE A 34 -3.03 -30.74 -0.59
N ALA A 35 -2.94 -31.52 0.49
CA ALA A 35 -3.61 -31.21 1.75
C ALA A 35 -3.07 -29.92 2.39
N TRP A 36 -1.74 -29.77 2.47
CA TRP A 36 -1.12 -28.59 3.07
C TRP A 36 -1.06 -27.39 2.12
N GLY A 37 -0.69 -27.62 0.86
CA GLY A 37 -0.60 -26.57 -0.17
C GLY A 37 -1.96 -26.07 -0.64
N GLY A 38 -2.96 -26.95 -0.74
CA GLY A 38 -4.33 -26.59 -1.10
C GLY A 38 -5.05 -25.81 0.01
N ALA A 39 -4.79 -26.15 1.28
CA ALA A 39 -5.25 -25.36 2.42
C ALA A 39 -4.60 -23.97 2.44
N ALA A 40 -3.30 -23.87 2.13
CA ALA A 40 -2.63 -22.58 2.01
C ALA A 40 -3.19 -21.73 0.85
N TRP A 41 -3.45 -22.32 -0.32
CA TRP A 41 -3.99 -21.61 -1.48
C TRP A 41 -5.44 -21.16 -1.28
N SER A 42 -6.29 -22.00 -0.69
CA SER A 42 -7.68 -21.66 -0.40
C SER A 42 -7.83 -20.64 0.75
N THR A 43 -6.93 -20.66 1.73
CA THR A 43 -6.92 -19.68 2.84
C THR A 43 -6.10 -18.42 2.56
N ALA A 44 -5.30 -18.39 1.49
CA ALA A 44 -4.52 -17.22 1.07
C ALA A 44 -5.35 -15.93 0.94
N PRO A 45 -6.53 -15.90 0.27
CA PRO A 45 -7.32 -14.67 0.18
C PRO A 45 -7.81 -14.17 1.54
N PHE A 46 -8.18 -15.07 2.46
CA PHE A 46 -8.62 -14.71 3.81
C PHE A 46 -7.46 -14.25 4.69
N ARG A 47 -6.32 -14.94 4.63
CA ARG A 47 -5.11 -14.60 5.39
C ARG A 47 -4.53 -13.27 4.91
N GLY A 48 -4.50 -13.03 3.58
CA GLY A 48 -4.10 -11.75 3.00
C GLY A 48 -5.06 -10.60 3.34
N ALA A 49 -6.37 -10.84 3.34
CA ALA A 49 -7.36 -9.84 3.77
C ALA A 49 -7.24 -9.51 5.28
N ALA A 50 -6.99 -10.52 6.11
CA ALA A 50 -6.77 -10.33 7.54
C ALA A 50 -5.47 -9.55 7.82
N GLU A 51 -4.38 -9.90 7.14
CA GLU A 51 -3.10 -9.19 7.27
C GLU A 51 -3.18 -7.75 6.75
N ALA A 52 -3.87 -7.52 5.64
CA ALA A 52 -4.15 -6.18 5.13
C ALA A 52 -4.98 -5.35 6.14
N ARG A 53 -6.00 -5.95 6.76
CA ARG A 53 -6.83 -5.29 7.77
C ARG A 53 -6.06 -5.01 9.06
N GLU A 54 -5.22 -5.93 9.50
CA GLU A 54 -4.35 -5.75 10.67
C GLU A 54 -3.40 -4.56 10.45
N ARG A 55 -2.79 -4.48 9.26
CA ARG A 55 -1.89 -3.40 8.86
C ARG A 55 -2.55 -2.04 8.58
N THR A 56 -3.87 -1.98 8.41
CA THR A 56 -4.59 -0.75 8.03
C THR A 56 -5.65 -0.30 9.05
N VAL A 57 -6.11 -1.17 9.93
CA VAL A 57 -7.18 -0.87 10.89
C VAL A 57 -6.77 -1.25 12.32
N GLY A 58 -5.92 -2.27 12.46
CA GLY A 58 -5.49 -2.82 13.76
C GLY A 58 -4.20 -2.22 14.33
N SER A 59 -3.24 -1.82 13.49
CA SER A 59 -1.91 -1.38 13.97
C SER A 59 -1.91 0.09 14.40
N GLY A 60 -1.36 0.37 15.60
CA GLY A 60 -1.12 1.73 16.06
C GLY A 60 -0.17 2.52 15.14
N GLU A 61 0.76 1.82 14.49
CA GLU A 61 1.67 2.38 13.47
C GLU A 61 0.92 2.96 12.27
N PHE A 62 -0.11 2.27 11.76
CA PHE A 62 -0.92 2.79 10.65
C PHE A 62 -1.68 4.05 11.03
N ARG A 63 -2.18 4.09 12.27
CA ARG A 63 -2.89 5.27 12.79
C ARG A 63 -1.93 6.45 12.84
N LEU A 64 -0.76 6.26 13.46
CA LEU A 64 0.26 7.31 13.59
C LEU A 64 0.73 7.81 12.21
N SER A 65 1.06 6.90 11.29
CA SER A 65 1.50 7.30 9.95
C SER A 65 0.39 8.00 9.15
N THR A 66 -0.87 7.61 9.32
CA THR A 66 -2.01 8.31 8.71
C THR A 66 -2.18 9.72 9.30
N TYR A 67 -2.01 9.88 10.61
CA TYR A 67 -2.01 11.19 11.26
C TYR A 67 -0.91 12.08 10.69
N GLU A 68 0.34 11.62 10.75
CA GLU A 68 1.52 12.33 10.25
C GLU A 68 1.33 12.72 8.77
N GLU A 69 0.85 11.80 7.93
CA GLU A 69 0.62 12.06 6.51
C GLU A 69 -0.42 13.16 6.25
N PHE A 70 -1.53 13.21 7.01
CA PHE A 70 -2.50 14.28 6.85
C PHE A 70 -1.98 15.63 7.36
N PHE A 71 -1.19 15.63 8.44
CA PHE A 71 -0.53 16.84 8.92
C PHE A 71 0.50 17.36 7.92
N ASP A 72 1.36 16.49 7.38
CA ASP A 72 2.39 16.84 6.40
C ASP A 72 1.78 17.41 5.12
N LEU A 73 0.72 16.80 4.60
CA LEU A 73 0.01 17.31 3.43
C LEU A 73 -0.59 18.69 3.69
N CYS A 74 -1.17 18.91 4.86
CA CYS A 74 -1.76 20.19 5.23
C CYS A 74 -0.68 21.27 5.39
N ALA A 75 0.42 20.97 6.08
CA ALA A 75 1.57 21.86 6.23
C ALA A 75 2.25 22.19 4.90
N ALA A 76 2.29 21.23 3.97
CA ALA A 76 2.80 21.45 2.62
C ALA A 76 1.91 22.42 1.82
N VAL A 77 0.58 22.33 1.96
CA VAL A 77 -0.36 23.30 1.36
C VAL A 77 -0.11 24.71 1.91
N GLN A 78 0.00 24.86 3.23
CA GLN A 78 0.27 26.15 3.86
C GLN A 78 1.62 26.75 3.42
N THR A 79 2.67 25.93 3.36
CA THR A 79 3.97 26.37 2.83
C THR A 79 3.85 26.95 1.42
N LYS A 80 3.05 26.32 0.54
CA LYS A 80 2.83 26.85 -0.82
C LYS A 80 1.99 28.13 -0.82
N GLU A 81 1.04 28.27 0.10
CA GLU A 81 0.27 29.49 0.29
C GLU A 81 1.16 30.66 0.76
N ASP A 82 2.08 30.41 1.69
CA ASP A 82 3.05 31.40 2.17
C ASP A 82 4.01 31.84 1.06
N GLU A 83 4.53 30.90 0.27
CA GLU A 83 5.35 31.20 -0.92
C GLU A 83 4.58 32.04 -1.94
N ILE A 84 3.29 31.74 -2.16
CA ILE A 84 2.42 32.53 -3.04
C ILE A 84 2.19 33.93 -2.45
N GLY A 85 2.00 34.04 -1.14
CA GLY A 85 1.85 35.30 -0.41
C GLY A 85 3.07 36.18 -0.59
N ALA A 86 4.26 35.66 -0.30
CA ALA A 86 5.53 36.39 -0.44
C ALA A 86 5.77 36.91 -1.86
N LEU A 87 5.45 36.12 -2.90
CA LEU A 87 5.56 36.54 -4.29
C LEU A 87 4.51 37.60 -4.68
N ARG A 88 3.32 37.56 -4.09
CA ARG A 88 2.30 38.61 -4.27
C ARG A 88 2.74 39.92 -3.62
N ASP A 89 3.27 39.86 -2.41
CA ASP A 89 3.82 41.02 -1.71
C ASP A 89 4.96 41.65 -2.52
N GLU A 90 5.80 40.82 -3.16
CA GLU A 90 6.84 41.31 -4.05
C GLU A 90 6.25 42.03 -5.29
N LEU A 91 5.19 41.52 -5.90
CA LEU A 91 4.51 42.22 -7.01
C LEU A 91 3.95 43.59 -6.58
N ASP A 92 3.46 43.70 -5.35
CA ASP A 92 2.92 44.96 -4.82
C ASP A 92 3.99 46.05 -4.66
N THR A 93 5.28 45.66 -4.58
CA THR A 93 6.42 46.61 -4.61
C THR A 93 6.69 47.22 -5.99
N LYS A 94 5.96 46.79 -7.03
CA LYS A 94 6.14 47.19 -8.44
C LYS A 94 7.57 46.94 -8.94
N PRO A 95 7.99 45.66 -8.99
CA PRO A 95 9.32 45.29 -9.46
C PRO A 95 9.48 45.57 -10.97
N SER A 96 10.66 45.33 -11.52
CA SER A 96 10.89 45.47 -12.96
C SER A 96 10.00 44.52 -13.77
N GLU A 97 9.76 44.83 -15.05
CA GLU A 97 8.98 43.99 -15.96
C GLU A 97 9.54 42.56 -16.04
N TYR A 98 10.86 42.44 -16.19
CA TYR A 98 11.55 41.15 -16.19
C TYR A 98 11.30 40.35 -14.90
N ARG A 99 11.32 41.01 -13.74
CA ARG A 99 11.06 40.34 -12.46
C ARG A 99 9.59 39.97 -12.31
N THR A 100 8.68 40.81 -12.82
CA THR A 100 7.24 40.53 -12.86
C THR A 100 6.93 39.26 -13.65
N ASP A 101 7.58 39.05 -14.79
CA ASP A 101 7.41 37.83 -15.61
C ASP A 101 7.91 36.58 -14.88
N GLN A 102 9.07 36.68 -14.20
CA GLN A 102 9.58 35.59 -13.36
C GLN A 102 8.61 35.25 -12.24
N ILE A 103 8.13 36.25 -11.49
CA ILE A 103 7.20 36.04 -10.39
C ILE A 103 5.90 35.43 -10.89
N THR A 104 5.37 35.88 -12.03
CA THR A 104 4.13 35.36 -12.60
C THR A 104 4.26 33.89 -13.01
N THR A 105 5.41 33.51 -13.57
CA THR A 105 5.74 32.13 -13.89
C THR A 105 5.80 31.26 -12.63
N SER A 106 6.52 31.74 -11.60
CA SER A 106 6.61 31.06 -10.29
C SER A 106 5.24 30.92 -9.63
N LEU A 107 4.41 31.96 -9.62
CA LEU A 107 3.05 31.93 -9.09
C LEU A 107 2.17 30.88 -9.79
N THR A 108 2.33 30.71 -11.11
CA THR A 108 1.58 29.69 -11.86
C THR A 108 1.97 28.29 -11.42
N ALA A 109 3.28 28.01 -11.31
CA ALA A 109 3.77 26.72 -10.83
C ALA A 109 3.33 26.42 -9.39
N LEU A 110 3.43 27.40 -8.49
CA LEU A 110 3.05 27.24 -7.09
C LEU A 110 1.55 27.02 -6.90
N ARG A 111 0.70 27.69 -7.69
CA ARG A 111 -0.75 27.44 -7.67
C ARG A 111 -1.09 26.03 -8.13
N ALA A 112 -0.42 25.53 -9.17
CA ALA A 112 -0.59 24.16 -9.62
C ALA A 112 -0.17 23.14 -8.53
N ALA A 113 1.01 23.36 -7.92
CA ALA A 113 1.50 22.51 -6.84
C ALA A 113 0.57 22.51 -5.61
N ARG A 114 0.05 23.69 -5.23
CA ARG A 114 -0.95 23.80 -4.16
C ARG A 114 -2.21 22.99 -4.49
N ALA A 115 -2.72 23.10 -5.72
CA ALA A 115 -3.90 22.36 -6.14
C ALA A 115 -3.68 20.83 -6.13
N GLU A 116 -2.49 20.37 -6.52
CA GLU A 116 -2.08 18.96 -6.43
C GLU A 116 -2.12 18.46 -4.98
N LEU A 117 -1.49 19.18 -4.06
CA LEU A 117 -1.47 18.82 -2.63
C LEU A 117 -2.88 18.79 -2.02
N VAL A 118 -3.74 19.75 -2.38
CA VAL A 118 -5.15 19.76 -1.98
C VAL A 118 -5.88 18.52 -2.50
N ASN A 119 -5.65 18.14 -3.76
CA ASN A 119 -6.26 16.97 -4.36
C ASN A 119 -5.77 15.67 -3.70
N ASP A 120 -4.49 15.56 -3.37
CA ASP A 120 -3.91 14.42 -2.66
C ASP A 120 -4.48 14.27 -1.25
N TYR A 121 -4.57 15.38 -0.52
CA TYR A 121 -5.23 15.42 0.77
C TYR A 121 -6.67 14.92 0.67
N ASN A 122 -7.44 15.46 -0.27
CA ASN A 122 -8.85 15.10 -0.46
C ASN A 122 -9.02 13.65 -0.90
N ALA A 123 -8.16 13.16 -1.80
CA ALA A 123 -8.17 11.78 -2.26
C ALA A 123 -7.93 10.79 -1.11
N LYS A 124 -7.01 11.12 -0.19
CA LYS A 124 -6.76 10.31 1.01
C LYS A 124 -7.87 10.46 2.06
N SER A 125 -8.39 11.67 2.24
CA SER A 125 -9.49 11.98 3.17
C SER A 125 -10.78 11.22 2.84
N ARG A 126 -11.04 10.98 1.54
CA ARG A 126 -12.18 10.19 1.07
C ARG A 126 -12.04 8.68 1.31
N GLN A 127 -10.87 8.18 1.68
CA GLN A 127 -10.67 6.75 1.96
C GLN A 127 -11.27 6.41 3.34
N GLU A 128 -12.31 5.57 3.37
CA GLU A 128 -13.04 5.25 4.60
C GLU A 128 -12.14 4.74 5.74
N HIS A 129 -11.17 3.89 5.43
CA HIS A 129 -10.24 3.32 6.39
C HIS A 129 -9.24 4.33 6.97
N ARG A 130 -9.07 5.50 6.35
CA ARG A 130 -8.19 6.59 6.82
C ARG A 130 -8.96 7.69 7.52
N LYS A 131 -10.22 7.89 7.15
CA LYS A 131 -11.11 8.93 7.70
C LYS A 131 -11.24 8.84 9.23
N ALA A 132 -11.21 7.64 9.79
CA ALA A 132 -11.27 7.40 11.23
C ALA A 132 -9.98 7.79 11.99
N PHE A 133 -8.87 8.01 11.28
CA PHE A 133 -7.56 8.33 11.84
C PHE A 133 -7.06 9.72 11.43
N LYS A 134 -7.97 10.54 10.89
CA LYS A 134 -7.71 11.95 10.69
C LYS A 134 -8.01 12.68 11.99
N ASP A 135 -7.13 13.60 12.38
CA ASP A 135 -7.32 14.41 13.58
C ASP A 135 -8.61 15.23 13.52
N ALA A 136 -9.25 15.41 14.67
CA ALA A 136 -10.51 16.15 14.79
C ALA A 136 -10.35 17.63 14.42
N GLY A 137 -9.14 18.19 14.55
CA GLY A 137 -8.81 19.54 14.13
C GLY A 137 -8.60 19.69 12.62
N LEU A 138 -8.30 18.60 11.89
CA LEU A 138 -7.99 18.70 10.47
C LEU A 138 -9.28 18.80 9.61
N PRO A 139 -9.30 19.68 8.60
CA PRO A 139 -10.48 19.88 7.76
C PRO A 139 -11.01 18.61 7.09
N ALA A 140 -12.32 18.50 6.92
CA ALA A 140 -12.93 17.35 6.22
C ALA A 140 -12.39 17.21 4.79
N GLU A 141 -12.34 18.32 4.06
CA GLU A 141 -11.75 18.47 2.74
C GLU A 141 -11.11 19.87 2.64
N LEU A 142 -10.13 20.00 1.77
CA LEU A 142 -9.48 21.25 1.40
C LEU A 142 -10.05 21.77 0.09
N SER A 143 -10.15 23.09 -0.05
CA SER A 143 -10.60 23.73 -1.29
C SER A 143 -9.43 24.28 -2.09
N THR A 144 -9.41 23.99 -3.39
CA THR A 144 -8.46 24.60 -4.34
C THR A 144 -8.71 26.09 -4.53
N ASP A 145 -9.93 26.55 -4.26
CA ASP A 145 -10.36 27.93 -4.49
C ASP A 145 -10.25 28.80 -3.23
N ALA A 146 -10.07 28.19 -2.06
CA ALA A 146 -9.78 28.91 -0.83
C ALA A 146 -8.46 29.69 -0.97
N LYS A 147 -8.45 30.92 -0.44
CA LYS A 147 -7.24 31.75 -0.42
C LYS A 147 -6.15 31.18 0.50
N GLU A 148 -6.58 30.66 1.64
CA GLU A 148 -5.72 30.15 2.71
C GLU A 148 -6.38 28.92 3.32
N THR A 149 -5.54 27.98 3.74
CA THR A 149 -5.91 26.75 4.39
C THR A 149 -5.50 26.81 5.86
N SER A 150 -6.44 26.58 6.76
CA SER A 150 -6.12 26.43 8.19
C SER A 150 -6.04 24.95 8.54
N CYS A 151 -4.83 24.48 8.80
CA CYS A 151 -4.57 23.23 9.50
C CYS A 151 -4.73 23.50 10.99
N ALA A 152 -5.47 22.67 11.73
CA ALA A 152 -5.50 22.81 13.17
C ALA A 152 -4.11 22.66 13.78
N ALA A 153 -3.85 23.47 14.80
CA ALA A 153 -2.67 23.44 15.64
C ALA A 153 -2.78 22.38 16.73
#